data_AF-A0A0S2DC73-F1
#
_entry.id   AF-A0A0S2DC73-F1
#
_cell.length_a   1.000
_cell.length_b   1.000
_cell.length_c   1.000
_cell.angle_alpha   90.00
_cell.angle_beta   90.00
_cell.angle_gamma   90.00
#
_symmetry.space_group_name_H-M   'P 1'
#
loop_
_entity.id
_entity.type
_entity.pdbx_description
1 polymer ?
#
loop_
_entity_poly.entity_id
_entity_poly.type
_entity_poly.pdbx_seq_one_letter_code
_entity_poly.pdbx_strand_id
1 'polypeptide(L)'
;MDAERDLTQAGDWLRPFPDAADVFAADQGHLARHLHPLFSIDLAAVDPQWSGWLHLLSPLEPCDGLVGQYSQVEDGELLKPNWIGFQVEADGRYRLLGDARYFLLESSAQQTPAALAVSRRELETHYAEQEAAYAASRDYYRRHGKLVRLDRKGRPSYGSEDAVELVESVGGEVEAGGNWEETVEFPLEYGRPGGADAGDADEVVWPLSPAGRRFRHVASVPGWNYRTSGADSILLFYEPVERLALLSFDWS
;
A
#
# COMPACT_ATOMS: atom_id res chain seq x y z
N MET A 1 -4.39 -4.44 28.78
CA MET A 1 -4.30 -5.65 27.93
C MET A 1 -5.49 -5.59 27.02
N ASP A 2 -5.34 -4.93 25.89
CA ASP A 2 -6.34 -5.04 24.82
C ASP A 2 -6.33 -6.50 24.36
N ALA A 3 -7.52 -7.09 24.20
CA ALA A 3 -7.62 -8.42 23.64
C ALA A 3 -6.92 -8.42 22.27
N GLU A 4 -6.11 -9.44 22.01
CA GLU A 4 -5.48 -9.66 20.71
C GLU A 4 -6.58 -9.61 19.63
N ARG A 5 -6.47 -8.65 18.71
CA ARG A 5 -7.51 -8.38 17.70
C ARG A 5 -7.49 -9.53 16.69
N ASP A 6 -8.66 -10.07 16.35
CA ASP A 6 -8.80 -10.99 15.22
C ASP A 6 -8.65 -10.22 13.91
N LEU A 7 -7.49 -10.37 13.27
CA LEU A 7 -7.13 -9.65 12.06
C LEU A 7 -7.86 -10.14 10.80
N THR A 8 -8.62 -11.24 10.90
CA THR A 8 -9.52 -11.68 9.82
C THR A 8 -10.86 -10.93 9.82
N GLN A 9 -11.14 -10.15 10.87
CA GLN A 9 -12.39 -9.42 11.07
C GLN A 9 -12.16 -7.91 11.06
N ALA A 10 -13.03 -7.18 10.37
CA ALA A 10 -12.89 -5.74 10.22
C ALA A 10 -13.15 -4.95 11.52
N GLY A 11 -14.11 -5.41 12.33
CA GLY A 11 -14.61 -4.65 13.48
C GLY A 11 -15.07 -3.24 13.09
N ASP A 12 -14.94 -2.29 14.02
CA ASP A 12 -15.25 -0.86 13.78
C ASP A 12 -14.03 -0.04 13.31
N TRP A 13 -12.86 -0.68 13.18
CA TRP A 13 -11.57 -0.02 12.98
C TRP A 13 -10.96 -0.27 11.59
N LEU A 14 -11.51 -1.20 10.81
CA LEU A 14 -11.18 -1.42 9.40
C LEU A 14 -12.40 -1.29 8.51
N ARG A 15 -12.16 -0.83 7.27
CA ARG A 15 -13.15 -0.80 6.19
C ARG A 15 -12.56 -1.47 4.95
N PRO A 16 -12.78 -2.78 4.76
CA PRO A 16 -12.27 -3.48 3.58
C PRO A 16 -12.92 -2.99 2.30
N PHE A 17 -12.14 -2.92 1.22
CA PHE A 17 -12.57 -2.51 -0.12
C PHE A 17 -13.36 -1.17 -0.13
N PRO A 18 -12.80 -0.07 0.42
CA PRO A 18 -13.45 1.23 0.39
C PRO A 18 -13.68 1.70 -1.05
N ASP A 19 -14.69 2.55 -1.25
CA ASP A 19 -14.93 3.15 -2.55
C ASP A 19 -13.77 4.10 -2.91
N ALA A 20 -13.32 4.06 -4.17
CA ALA A 20 -12.25 4.94 -4.64
C ALA A 20 -12.60 6.43 -4.49
N ALA A 21 -13.88 6.79 -4.54
CA ALA A 21 -14.34 8.17 -4.34
C ALA A 21 -14.11 8.69 -2.91
N ASP A 22 -14.05 7.77 -1.94
CA ASP A 22 -13.76 8.06 -0.53
C ASP A 22 -12.25 7.99 -0.22
N VAL A 23 -11.44 7.55 -1.18
CA VAL A 23 -9.99 7.32 -1.02
C VAL A 23 -9.16 8.41 -1.68
N PHE A 24 -9.49 8.81 -2.91
CA PHE A 24 -8.69 9.77 -3.67
C PHE A 24 -9.34 11.14 -3.70
N ALA A 25 -8.52 12.20 -3.71
CA ALA A 25 -9.00 13.56 -3.94
C ALA A 25 -9.86 13.64 -5.20
N ALA A 26 -10.87 14.52 -5.21
CA ALA A 26 -11.92 14.53 -6.23
C ALA A 26 -11.39 14.66 -7.67
N ASP A 27 -10.30 15.41 -7.85
CA ASP A 27 -9.61 15.64 -9.12
C ASP A 27 -8.59 14.54 -9.48
N GLN A 28 -8.33 13.60 -8.56
CA GLN A 28 -7.37 12.50 -8.72
C GLN A 28 -8.03 11.11 -8.66
N GLY A 29 -9.34 11.01 -8.88
CA GLY A 29 -10.05 9.72 -8.93
C GLY A 29 -9.53 8.75 -10.01
N HIS A 30 -8.81 9.24 -11.03
CA HIS A 30 -8.15 8.41 -12.04
C HIS A 30 -7.06 7.49 -11.45
N LEU A 31 -6.49 7.82 -10.29
CA LEU A 31 -5.49 7.00 -9.59
C LEU A 31 -6.02 5.60 -9.21
N ALA A 32 -7.34 5.44 -9.08
CA ALA A 32 -7.97 4.14 -8.86
C ALA A 32 -7.70 3.12 -9.97
N ARG A 33 -7.26 3.58 -11.15
CA ARG A 33 -6.79 2.72 -12.24
C ARG A 33 -5.44 2.05 -11.94
N HIS A 34 -4.63 2.67 -11.09
CA HIS A 34 -3.25 2.28 -10.79
C HIS A 34 -3.08 1.72 -9.38
N LEU A 35 -3.99 2.06 -8.47
CA LEU A 35 -3.92 1.75 -7.04
C LEU A 35 -5.25 1.17 -6.58
N HIS A 36 -5.24 -0.09 -6.15
CA HIS A 36 -6.41 -0.73 -5.53
C HIS A 36 -6.48 -0.38 -4.04
N PRO A 37 -7.58 0.23 -3.56
CA PRO A 37 -7.77 0.47 -2.14
C PRO A 37 -8.10 -0.83 -1.40
N LEU A 38 -7.15 -1.42 -0.67
CA LEU A 38 -7.39 -2.72 -0.03
C LEU A 38 -8.31 -2.58 1.18
N PHE A 39 -7.97 -1.64 2.08
CA PHE A 39 -8.77 -1.29 3.23
C PHE A 39 -8.49 0.14 3.69
N SER A 40 -9.43 0.70 4.45
CA SER A 40 -9.16 1.86 5.30
C SER A 40 -9.01 1.44 6.76
N ILE A 41 -8.14 2.11 7.51
CA ILE A 41 -7.89 1.87 8.93
C ILE A 41 -8.11 3.14 9.74
N ASP A 42 -8.78 3.02 10.88
CA ASP A 42 -8.92 4.11 11.85
C ASP A 42 -7.57 4.36 12.52
N LEU A 43 -7.07 5.60 12.41
CA LEU A 43 -5.80 5.98 13.03
C LEU A 43 -5.80 5.81 14.55
N ALA A 44 -6.96 5.92 15.20
CA ALA A 44 -7.07 5.69 16.65
C ALA A 44 -6.78 4.23 17.04
N ALA A 45 -6.85 3.29 16.09
CA ALA A 45 -6.48 1.89 16.31
C ALA A 45 -4.95 1.67 16.37
N VAL A 46 -4.18 2.63 15.82
CA VAL A 46 -2.71 2.66 15.82
C VAL A 46 -2.18 3.50 16.97
N ASP A 47 -2.67 4.73 17.10
CA ASP A 47 -2.35 5.64 18.21
C ASP A 47 -3.64 6.36 18.65
N PRO A 48 -4.08 6.20 19.92
CA PRO A 48 -5.31 6.83 20.42
C PRO A 48 -5.34 8.36 20.35
N GLN A 49 -4.19 9.02 20.15
CA GLN A 49 -4.11 10.47 19.97
C GLN A 49 -4.38 10.91 18.54
N TRP A 50 -4.38 9.98 17.58
CA TRP A 50 -4.68 10.26 16.19
C TRP A 50 -6.17 10.08 15.90
N SER A 51 -6.61 10.72 14.81
CA SER A 51 -8.00 10.66 14.38
C SER A 51 -8.09 10.73 12.87
N GLY A 52 -9.14 10.11 12.33
CA GLY A 52 -9.36 10.00 10.90
C GLY A 52 -8.97 8.63 10.36
N TRP A 53 -9.11 8.48 9.05
CA TRP A 53 -8.90 7.22 8.35
C TRP A 53 -7.70 7.35 7.43
N LEU A 54 -6.92 6.28 7.32
CA LEU A 54 -5.93 6.11 6.27
C LEU A 54 -6.29 4.92 5.39
N HIS A 55 -5.77 4.90 4.17
CA HIS A 55 -6.03 3.90 3.17
C HIS A 55 -4.74 3.16 2.82
N LEU A 56 -4.76 1.83 2.91
CA LEU A 56 -3.70 0.99 2.38
C LEU A 56 -4.02 0.69 0.91
N LEU A 57 -3.08 1.03 0.02
CA LEU A 57 -3.27 0.92 -1.43
C LEU A 57 -2.26 -0.07 -2.02
N SER A 58 -2.70 -0.87 -2.98
CA SER A 58 -1.84 -1.81 -3.70
C SER A 58 -1.66 -1.39 -5.16
N PRO A 59 -0.44 -1.13 -5.63
CA PRO A 59 -0.19 -0.73 -7.01
C PRO A 59 -0.39 -1.90 -7.96
N LEU A 60 -1.03 -1.68 -9.11
CA LEU A 60 -1.18 -2.70 -10.17
C LEU A 60 0.08 -2.85 -11.01
N GLU A 61 1.04 -1.94 -10.88
CA GLU A 61 2.38 -2.10 -11.43
C GLU A 61 3.40 -2.25 -10.30
N PRO A 62 4.51 -2.96 -10.56
CA PRO A 62 4.94 -3.49 -11.84
C PRO A 62 4.33 -4.87 -12.13
N CYS A 63 4.48 -5.33 -13.37
CA CYS A 63 4.30 -6.76 -13.68
C CYS A 63 5.50 -7.59 -13.18
N ASP A 64 6.69 -6.97 -13.16
CA ASP A 64 7.97 -7.51 -12.69
C ASP A 64 8.90 -6.35 -12.28
N GLY A 65 9.66 -6.49 -11.21
CA GLY A 65 10.55 -5.43 -10.67
C GLY A 65 9.89 -4.53 -9.62
N LEU A 66 10.16 -3.21 -9.67
CA LEU A 66 9.63 -2.22 -8.72
C LEU A 66 8.55 -1.32 -9.31
N VAL A 67 7.59 -0.92 -8.48
CA VAL A 67 6.61 0.12 -8.86
C VAL A 67 7.34 1.43 -9.15
N GLY A 68 6.93 2.13 -10.20
CA GLY A 68 7.60 3.37 -10.62
C GLY A 68 8.96 3.21 -11.31
N GLN A 69 9.48 1.99 -11.51
CA GLN A 69 10.77 1.79 -12.20
C GLN A 69 10.77 2.28 -13.67
N TYR A 70 9.58 2.41 -14.27
CA TYR A 70 9.39 2.92 -15.63
C TYR A 70 8.97 4.39 -15.66
N SER A 71 8.94 5.06 -14.51
CA SER A 71 8.54 6.45 -14.37
C SER A 71 9.29 7.33 -15.37
N GLN A 72 8.56 8.23 -16.01
CA GLN A 72 9.09 9.21 -16.95
C GLN A 72 9.14 10.63 -16.33
N VAL A 73 8.85 10.74 -15.05
CA VAL A 73 8.86 12.01 -14.31
C VAL A 73 10.04 12.04 -13.35
N GLU A 74 10.63 13.23 -13.19
CA GLU A 74 11.73 13.44 -12.25
C GLU A 74 11.25 13.27 -10.80
N ASP A 75 12.18 12.82 -9.95
CA ASP A 75 11.94 12.36 -8.59
C ASP A 75 11.23 13.41 -7.72
N GLY A 76 10.04 13.06 -7.23
CA GLY A 76 9.44 13.77 -6.10
C GLY A 76 10.15 13.40 -4.80
N GLU A 77 10.19 14.30 -3.81
CA GLU A 77 10.79 13.99 -2.50
C GLU A 77 10.13 12.77 -1.83
N LEU A 78 8.83 12.57 -2.07
CA LEU A 78 8.03 11.46 -1.57
C LEU A 78 7.44 10.57 -2.68
N LEU A 79 7.88 10.75 -3.93
CA LEU A 79 7.43 9.91 -5.06
C LEU A 79 8.66 9.45 -5.83
N LYS A 80 9.10 8.22 -5.51
CA LYS A 80 10.30 7.57 -6.05
C LYS A 80 9.95 6.13 -6.44
N PRO A 81 10.77 5.44 -7.24
CA PRO A 81 10.56 4.01 -7.43
C PRO A 81 10.42 3.30 -6.08
N ASN A 82 9.45 2.40 -5.95
CA ASN A 82 9.06 1.73 -4.70
C ASN A 82 8.47 2.60 -3.58
N TRP A 83 8.33 3.92 -3.73
CA TRP A 83 7.81 4.84 -2.71
C TRP A 83 6.70 5.75 -3.25
N ILE A 84 5.54 5.76 -2.60
CA ILE A 84 4.39 6.57 -3.04
C ILE A 84 3.83 7.39 -1.87
N GLY A 85 4.07 8.69 -1.90
CA GLY A 85 3.62 9.65 -0.90
C GLY A 85 2.33 10.37 -1.26
N PHE A 86 1.50 10.59 -0.24
CA PHE A 86 0.24 11.32 -0.34
C PHE A 86 0.11 12.36 0.76
N GLN A 87 -0.49 13.50 0.42
CA GLN A 87 -1.09 14.38 1.39
C GLN A 87 -2.45 13.81 1.80
N VAL A 88 -2.70 13.70 3.10
CA VAL A 88 -4.01 13.35 3.64
C VAL A 88 -4.83 14.62 3.82
N GLU A 89 -5.90 14.76 3.04
CA GLU A 89 -6.79 15.92 3.07
C GLU A 89 -7.64 15.95 4.36
N ALA A 90 -8.32 17.06 4.64
CA ALA A 90 -9.13 17.25 5.84
C ALA A 90 -10.24 16.19 6.00
N ASP A 91 -10.75 15.65 4.90
CA ASP A 91 -11.77 14.60 4.87
C ASP A 91 -11.21 13.17 4.84
N GLY A 92 -9.88 13.01 4.88
CA GLY A 92 -9.18 11.72 4.88
C GLY A 92 -8.72 11.26 3.50
N ARG A 93 -9.17 11.90 2.40
CA ARG A 93 -8.79 11.49 1.05
C ARG A 93 -7.32 11.80 0.76
N TYR A 94 -6.74 10.99 -0.10
CA TYR A 94 -5.36 11.06 -0.51
C TYR A 94 -5.20 11.91 -1.76
N ARG A 95 -4.28 12.87 -1.68
CA ARG A 95 -3.74 13.59 -2.83
C ARG A 95 -2.31 13.15 -3.08
N LEU A 96 -2.03 12.61 -4.26
CA LEU A 96 -0.69 12.19 -4.66
C LEU A 96 0.28 13.38 -4.61
N LEU A 97 1.42 13.19 -3.95
CA LEU A 97 2.50 14.18 -3.88
C LEU A 97 3.50 13.96 -5.02
N GLY A 98 3.07 14.32 -6.23
CA GLY A 98 3.86 14.23 -7.43
C GLY A 98 2.98 14.13 -8.66
N ASP A 99 3.51 13.53 -9.72
CA ASP A 99 2.85 13.41 -11.01
C ASP A 99 2.39 11.96 -11.24
N ALA A 100 1.12 11.77 -11.62
CA ALA A 100 0.54 10.46 -11.88
C ALA A 100 1.25 9.70 -13.01
N ARG A 101 1.99 10.41 -13.90
CA ARG A 101 2.86 9.81 -14.92
C ARG A 101 4.04 9.03 -14.34
N TYR A 102 4.17 9.00 -13.01
CA TYR A 102 4.87 7.96 -12.27
C TYR A 102 4.45 6.54 -12.71
N PHE A 103 3.16 6.34 -12.94
CA PHE A 103 2.63 5.08 -13.46
C PHE A 103 2.74 5.02 -14.98
N LEU A 104 3.30 3.93 -15.52
CA LEU A 104 3.54 3.82 -16.97
C LEU A 104 2.24 3.93 -17.79
N LEU A 105 1.15 3.37 -17.27
CA LEU A 105 -0.15 3.34 -17.97
C LEU A 105 -0.97 4.63 -17.83
N GLU A 106 -0.50 5.61 -17.04
CA GLU A 106 -1.10 6.95 -16.99
C GLU A 106 -0.88 7.68 -18.33
N SER A 107 0.32 7.52 -18.91
CA SER A 107 0.62 8.05 -20.24
C SER A 107 -0.04 7.22 -21.34
N SER A 108 -0.34 7.84 -22.49
CA SER A 108 -0.86 7.12 -23.65
C SER A 108 0.19 6.21 -24.30
N ALA A 109 -0.26 5.27 -25.13
CA ALA A 109 0.63 4.42 -25.91
C ALA A 109 1.53 5.22 -26.85
N GLN A 110 1.05 6.35 -27.40
CA GLN A 110 1.83 7.25 -28.25
C GLN A 110 2.91 8.02 -27.49
N GLN A 111 2.68 8.27 -26.19
CA GLN A 111 3.63 8.93 -25.31
C GLN A 111 4.64 7.94 -24.69
N THR A 112 4.39 6.64 -24.80
CA THR A 112 5.27 5.61 -24.24
C THR A 112 6.53 5.47 -25.10
N PRO A 113 7.74 5.54 -24.52
CA PRO A 113 8.98 5.29 -25.24
C PRO A 113 8.96 3.93 -25.95
N ALA A 114 9.51 3.87 -27.17
CA ALA A 114 9.52 2.63 -27.96
C ALA A 114 10.20 1.46 -27.22
N ALA A 115 11.20 1.76 -26.40
CA ALA A 115 11.89 0.77 -25.57
C ALA A 115 10.98 0.10 -24.52
N LEU A 116 9.91 0.78 -24.09
CA LEU A 116 8.94 0.29 -23.10
C LEU A 116 7.65 -0.27 -23.75
N ALA A 117 7.57 -0.34 -25.08
CA ALA A 117 6.34 -0.74 -25.77
C ALA A 117 5.94 -2.20 -25.47
N VAL A 118 6.90 -3.09 -25.26
CA VAL A 118 6.64 -4.48 -24.85
C VAL A 118 6.15 -4.53 -23.42
N SER A 119 6.92 -3.94 -22.48
CA SER A 119 6.57 -3.85 -21.07
C SER A 119 5.19 -3.23 -20.84
N ARG A 120 4.82 -2.20 -21.63
CA ARG A 120 3.49 -1.61 -21.58
C ARG A 120 2.38 -2.62 -21.90
N ARG A 121 2.53 -3.42 -22.96
CA ARG A 121 1.50 -4.39 -23.38
C ARG A 121 1.33 -5.51 -22.36
N GLU A 122 2.44 -5.96 -21.79
CA GLU A 122 2.43 -6.93 -20.69
C GLU A 122 1.72 -6.34 -19.47
N LEU A 123 2.02 -5.09 -19.14
CA LEU A 123 1.39 -4.37 -18.04
C LEU A 123 -0.11 -4.13 -18.26
N GLU A 124 -0.55 -3.81 -19.48
CA GLU A 124 -1.98 -3.68 -19.82
C GLU A 124 -2.72 -5.01 -19.60
N THR A 125 -2.09 -6.14 -19.93
CA THR A 125 -2.65 -7.47 -19.67
C THR A 125 -2.69 -7.76 -18.16
N HIS A 126 -1.59 -7.47 -17.45
CA HIS A 126 -1.51 -7.62 -16.01
C HIS A 126 -2.58 -6.80 -15.27
N TYR A 127 -2.79 -5.53 -15.66
CA TYR A 127 -3.81 -4.66 -15.06
C TYR A 127 -5.21 -5.26 -15.22
N ALA A 128 -5.54 -5.76 -16.42
CA ALA A 128 -6.84 -6.37 -16.67
C ALA A 128 -7.06 -7.63 -15.82
N GLU A 129 -6.03 -8.47 -15.67
CA GLU A 129 -6.08 -9.67 -14.83
C GLU A 129 -6.23 -9.31 -13.35
N GLN A 130 -5.44 -8.36 -12.83
CA GLN A 130 -5.48 -7.98 -11.43
C GLN A 130 -6.74 -7.19 -11.06
N GLU A 131 -7.29 -6.37 -11.95
CA GLU A 131 -8.58 -5.73 -11.76
C GLU A 131 -9.70 -6.77 -11.62
N ALA A 132 -9.72 -7.78 -12.50
CA ALA A 132 -10.70 -8.85 -12.42
C ALA A 132 -10.58 -9.67 -11.13
N ALA A 133 -9.34 -9.98 -10.71
CA ALA A 133 -9.07 -10.68 -9.46
C ALA A 133 -9.51 -9.87 -8.23
N TYR A 134 -9.16 -8.58 -8.19
CA TYR A 134 -9.54 -7.68 -7.11
C TYR A 134 -11.07 -7.52 -7.00
N ALA A 135 -11.76 -7.33 -8.13
CA ALA A 135 -13.22 -7.29 -8.18
C ALA A 135 -13.85 -8.58 -7.67
N ALA A 136 -13.30 -9.74 -8.04
CA ALA A 136 -13.78 -11.05 -7.55
C ALA A 136 -13.61 -11.19 -6.02
N SER A 137 -12.46 -10.81 -5.48
CA SER A 137 -12.20 -10.82 -4.03
C SER A 137 -13.15 -9.89 -3.27
N ARG A 138 -13.34 -8.67 -3.78
CA ARG A 138 -14.30 -7.70 -3.23
C ARG A 138 -15.72 -8.24 -3.21
N ASP A 139 -16.17 -8.81 -4.32
CA ASP A 139 -17.52 -9.33 -4.46
C ASP A 139 -17.73 -10.62 -3.65
N TYR A 140 -16.67 -11.41 -3.44
CA TYR A 140 -16.68 -12.51 -2.48
C TYR A 140 -16.80 -11.99 -1.05
N TYR A 141 -15.97 -11.03 -0.65
CA TYR A 141 -16.01 -10.42 0.69
C TYR A 141 -17.39 -9.84 0.99
N ARG A 142 -17.97 -9.07 0.05
CA ARG A 142 -19.33 -8.50 0.20
C ARG A 142 -20.42 -9.55 0.38
N ARG A 143 -20.28 -10.73 -0.23
CA ARG A 143 -21.26 -11.83 -0.12
C ARG A 143 -21.08 -12.67 1.14
N HIS A 144 -19.84 -12.86 1.60
CA HIS A 144 -19.52 -13.84 2.63
C HIS A 144 -19.02 -13.24 3.95
N GLY A 145 -18.69 -11.94 3.97
CA GLY A 145 -18.18 -11.23 5.15
C GLY A 145 -16.76 -11.60 5.57
N LYS A 146 -16.03 -12.36 4.74
CA LYS A 146 -14.65 -12.81 5.02
C LYS A 146 -13.78 -12.70 3.77
N LEU A 147 -12.51 -12.39 3.97
CA LEU A 147 -11.52 -12.41 2.90
C LEU A 147 -10.97 -13.83 2.77
N VAL A 148 -10.86 -14.34 1.55
CA VAL A 148 -10.27 -15.65 1.25
C VAL A 148 -9.39 -15.50 0.03
N ARG A 149 -8.38 -16.37 -0.11
CA ARG A 149 -7.58 -16.39 -1.34
C ARG A 149 -8.39 -16.99 -2.48
N LEU A 150 -8.49 -16.28 -3.59
CA LEU A 150 -9.12 -16.77 -4.81
C LEU A 150 -8.06 -17.16 -5.85
N ASP A 151 -8.35 -18.22 -6.61
CA ASP A 151 -7.60 -18.58 -7.82
C ASP A 151 -7.94 -17.64 -8.99
N ARG A 152 -7.20 -17.78 -10.10
CA ARG A 152 -7.44 -16.99 -11.33
C ARG A 152 -8.83 -17.16 -11.95
N LYS A 153 -9.63 -18.11 -11.49
CA LYS A 153 -11.03 -18.32 -11.92
C LYS A 153 -12.04 -17.75 -10.92
N GLY A 154 -11.58 -17.04 -9.88
CA GLY A 154 -12.40 -16.45 -8.84
C GLY A 154 -12.98 -17.46 -7.85
N ARG A 155 -12.35 -18.64 -7.70
CA ARG A 155 -12.77 -19.70 -6.78
C ARG A 155 -11.83 -19.78 -5.60
N PRO A 156 -12.27 -20.26 -4.42
CA PRO A 156 -11.38 -20.45 -3.28
C PRO A 156 -10.15 -21.29 -3.66
N SER A 157 -8.97 -20.75 -3.40
CA SER A 157 -7.70 -21.34 -3.80
C SER A 157 -7.49 -22.68 -3.10
N TYR A 158 -7.10 -23.71 -3.86
CA TYR A 158 -7.04 -25.11 -3.38
C TYR A 158 -8.34 -25.62 -2.74
N GLY A 159 -9.47 -24.95 -2.96
CA GLY A 159 -10.75 -25.27 -2.33
C GLY A 159 -10.86 -24.84 -0.85
N SER A 160 -9.88 -24.13 -0.30
CA SER A 160 -9.97 -23.60 1.08
C SER A 160 -10.80 -22.32 1.11
N GLU A 161 -11.82 -22.30 1.96
CA GLU A 161 -12.62 -21.12 2.27
C GLU A 161 -12.21 -20.50 3.62
N ASP A 162 -11.04 -20.85 4.14
CA ASP A 162 -10.55 -20.31 5.39
C ASP A 162 -10.30 -18.81 5.24
N ALA A 163 -10.69 -18.05 6.26
CA ALA A 163 -10.48 -16.62 6.25
C ALA A 163 -8.98 -16.33 6.31
N VAL A 164 -8.52 -15.41 5.47
CA VAL A 164 -7.19 -14.80 5.60
C VAL A 164 -7.31 -13.43 6.24
N GLU A 165 -6.18 -12.96 6.76
CA GLU A 165 -6.07 -11.69 7.44
C GLU A 165 -6.39 -10.52 6.50
N LEU A 166 -7.20 -9.58 6.97
CA LEU A 166 -7.44 -8.30 6.30
C LEU A 166 -6.20 -7.41 6.39
N VAL A 167 -5.44 -7.53 7.46
CA VAL A 167 -4.20 -6.82 7.75
C VAL A 167 -3.30 -7.76 8.53
N GLU A 168 -1.99 -7.75 8.27
CA GLU A 168 -1.03 -8.62 8.96
C GLU A 168 -0.47 -7.98 10.22
N SER A 169 -0.22 -6.67 10.19
CA SER A 169 0.26 -5.92 11.35
C SER A 169 -0.36 -4.52 11.42
N VAL A 170 -0.50 -3.99 12.64
CA VAL A 170 -1.13 -2.68 12.91
C VAL A 170 -0.27 -1.91 13.92
N GLY A 171 0.23 -0.74 13.53
CA GLY A 171 1.14 0.04 14.35
C GLY A 171 2.47 -0.65 14.63
N GLY A 172 3.15 -0.24 15.70
CA GLY A 172 4.44 -0.81 16.09
C GLY A 172 5.63 -0.24 15.29
N GLU A 173 6.75 -0.93 15.38
CA GLU A 173 7.99 -0.61 14.67
C GLU A 173 8.19 -1.60 13.52
N VAL A 174 8.93 -1.19 12.48
CA VAL A 174 9.26 -2.07 11.35
C VAL A 174 10.74 -2.41 11.45
N GLU A 175 11.04 -3.71 11.46
CA GLU A 175 12.39 -4.23 11.48
C GLU A 175 13.13 -3.89 10.18
N ALA A 176 14.42 -3.59 10.29
CA ALA A 176 15.33 -3.42 9.16
C ALA A 176 15.66 -4.77 8.49
N GLY A 177 16.18 -4.72 7.26
CA GLY A 177 16.62 -5.87 6.46
C GLY A 177 15.64 -6.35 5.40
N GLY A 178 14.54 -5.60 5.17
CA GLY A 178 13.62 -5.84 4.06
C GLY A 178 14.08 -5.10 2.79
N ASN A 179 13.72 -5.60 1.61
CA ASN A 179 14.15 -4.94 0.37
C ASN A 179 13.39 -3.63 0.10
N TRP A 180 12.31 -3.38 0.83
CA TRP A 180 11.56 -2.13 0.77
C TRP A 180 12.43 -0.91 1.13
N GLU A 181 13.44 -1.07 1.98
CA GLU A 181 14.36 0.00 2.39
C GLU A 181 15.68 0.04 1.61
N GLU A 182 16.13 -1.08 1.04
CA GLU A 182 17.45 -1.16 0.39
C GLU A 182 17.42 -0.87 -1.10
N THR A 183 16.28 -1.08 -1.77
CA THR A 183 16.27 -1.13 -3.24
C THR A 183 16.37 0.25 -3.90
N VAL A 184 15.89 1.30 -3.22
CA VAL A 184 15.85 2.68 -3.75
C VAL A 184 16.20 3.65 -2.64
N GLU A 185 17.14 4.57 -2.91
CA GLU A 185 17.55 5.59 -1.95
C GLU A 185 16.36 6.44 -1.50
N PHE A 186 16.12 6.43 -0.19
CA PHE A 186 15.11 7.23 0.48
C PHE A 186 15.68 7.76 1.80
N PRO A 187 15.25 8.94 2.30
CA PRO A 187 15.65 9.40 3.63
C PRO A 187 15.12 8.47 4.73
N LEU A 188 16.02 7.67 5.31
CA LEU A 188 15.71 6.72 6.37
C LEU A 188 16.52 7.03 7.63
N GLU A 189 15.93 6.77 8.80
CA GLU A 189 16.62 6.77 10.09
C GLU A 189 16.56 5.38 10.69
N TYR A 190 17.72 4.88 11.14
CA TYR A 190 17.87 3.59 11.80
C TYR A 190 18.05 3.75 13.30
N GLY A 191 17.53 2.82 14.09
CA GLY A 191 17.76 2.81 15.53
C GLY A 191 17.20 1.59 16.22
N ARG A 192 17.04 1.66 17.53
CA ARG A 192 16.46 0.59 18.34
C ARG A 192 15.26 1.08 19.14
N PRO A 193 14.18 0.28 19.25
CA PRO A 193 13.07 0.60 20.14
C PRO A 193 13.58 0.72 21.58
N GLY A 194 13.35 1.87 22.23
CA GLY A 194 13.83 2.11 23.60
C GLY A 194 15.23 2.73 23.72
N GLY A 195 15.92 3.01 22.61
CA GLY A 195 17.19 3.76 22.59
C GLY A 195 18.44 2.92 22.87
N ALA A 196 19.53 3.58 23.31
CA ALA A 196 20.85 2.96 23.47
C ALA A 196 20.89 1.81 24.51
N ASP A 197 19.92 1.79 25.43
CA ASP A 197 19.82 0.79 26.50
C ASP A 197 18.94 -0.43 26.12
N ALA A 198 18.49 -0.53 24.87
CA ALA A 198 17.54 -1.53 24.38
C ALA A 198 18.06 -2.98 24.30
N GLY A 199 19.30 -3.26 24.72
CA GLY A 199 19.86 -4.61 24.69
C GLY A 199 19.88 -5.22 23.29
N ASP A 200 19.42 -6.47 23.15
CA ASP A 200 19.36 -7.25 21.90
C ASP A 200 18.11 -6.95 21.04
N ALA A 201 17.45 -5.80 21.22
CA ALA A 201 16.34 -5.41 20.35
C ALA A 201 16.79 -5.26 18.89
N ASP A 202 15.97 -5.77 17.99
CA ASP A 202 16.19 -5.67 16.55
C ASP A 202 16.28 -4.19 16.12
N GLU A 203 17.10 -3.95 15.09
CA GLU A 203 17.20 -2.63 14.47
C GLU A 203 15.90 -2.34 13.72
N VAL A 204 15.39 -1.13 13.90
CA VAL A 204 14.16 -0.65 13.27
C VAL A 204 14.47 0.57 12.42
N VAL A 205 13.61 0.78 11.43
CA VAL A 205 13.79 1.83 10.44
C VAL A 205 12.55 2.73 10.37
N TRP A 206 12.80 4.03 10.26
CA TRP A 206 11.78 5.05 10.06
C TRP A 206 12.07 5.84 8.77
N PRO A 207 11.14 5.86 7.81
CA PRO A 207 11.20 6.84 6.73
C PRO A 207 11.09 8.26 7.28
N LEU A 208 11.74 9.22 6.62
CA LEU A 208 11.71 10.63 7.01
C LEU A 208 10.95 11.47 5.99
N SER A 209 10.13 12.40 6.48
CA SER A 209 9.51 13.44 5.66
C SER A 209 10.56 14.45 5.15
N PRO A 210 10.24 15.28 4.15
CA PRO A 210 11.13 16.37 3.72
C PRO A 210 11.51 17.33 4.86
N ALA A 211 10.66 17.46 5.87
CA ALA A 211 10.95 18.25 7.08
C ALA A 211 11.80 17.48 8.13
N GLY A 212 12.25 16.27 7.83
CA GLY A 212 13.05 15.41 8.72
C GLY A 212 12.24 14.76 9.85
N ARG A 213 10.91 14.64 9.71
CA ARG A 213 10.06 13.99 10.72
C ARG A 213 9.91 12.51 10.40
N ARG A 214 9.92 11.67 11.43
CA ARG A 214 9.70 10.23 11.27
C ARG A 214 8.27 9.94 10.86
N PHE A 215 8.13 9.18 9.79
CA PHE A 215 6.93 8.41 9.52
C PHE A 215 6.83 7.26 10.52
N ARG A 216 5.60 6.96 10.92
CA ARG A 216 5.25 5.89 11.87
C ARG A 216 4.50 4.80 11.13
N HIS A 217 4.82 3.54 11.40
CA HIS A 217 4.11 2.43 10.78
C HIS A 217 2.64 2.39 11.23
N VAL A 218 1.75 2.13 10.28
CA VAL A 218 0.30 2.09 10.47
C VAL A 218 -0.21 0.68 10.25
N ALA A 219 0.12 0.08 9.10
CA ALA A 219 -0.33 -1.25 8.76
C ALA A 219 0.53 -1.91 7.67
N SER A 220 0.66 -3.24 7.74
CA SER A 220 1.21 -4.05 6.65
C SER A 220 0.25 -5.16 6.23
N VAL A 221 0.28 -5.52 4.94
CA VAL A 221 -0.40 -6.73 4.43
C VAL A 221 0.19 -7.17 3.08
N PRO A 222 0.24 -8.47 2.76
CA PRO A 222 0.48 -8.92 1.39
C PRO A 222 -0.64 -8.49 0.44
N GLY A 223 -0.29 -7.88 -0.71
CA GLY A 223 -1.27 -7.45 -1.73
C GLY A 223 -2.01 -8.64 -2.35
N TRP A 224 -1.25 -9.70 -2.59
CA TRP A 224 -1.61 -11.08 -2.27
C TRP A 224 -3.00 -11.51 -1.78
N ASN A 225 -3.38 -10.98 -0.62
CA ASN A 225 -4.59 -11.39 0.08
C ASN A 225 -5.84 -10.92 -0.65
N TYR A 226 -5.72 -9.84 -1.41
CA TYR A 226 -6.84 -9.13 -2.02
C TYR A 226 -7.01 -9.41 -3.51
N ARG A 227 -6.02 -10.05 -4.15
CA ARG A 227 -6.02 -10.38 -5.59
C ARG A 227 -4.95 -11.43 -5.90
N THR A 228 -4.75 -11.78 -7.16
CA THR A 228 -3.89 -12.92 -7.52
C THR A 228 -2.38 -12.65 -7.49
N SER A 229 -1.96 -11.39 -7.43
CA SER A 229 -0.55 -10.99 -7.30
C SER A 229 -0.40 -9.63 -6.59
N GLY A 230 0.80 -9.34 -6.11
CA GLY A 230 1.15 -8.06 -5.49
C GLY A 230 2.40 -8.22 -4.63
N ALA A 231 2.82 -7.13 -4.00
CA ALA A 231 3.90 -7.16 -3.02
C ALA A 231 3.62 -8.17 -1.89
N ASP A 232 4.68 -8.80 -1.39
CA ASP A 232 4.61 -9.72 -0.26
C ASP A 232 4.36 -8.98 1.06
N SER A 233 4.76 -7.71 1.12
CA SER A 233 4.30 -6.79 2.15
C SER A 233 4.12 -5.39 1.58
N ILE A 234 2.92 -4.83 1.73
CA ILE A 234 2.64 -3.41 1.47
C ILE A 234 2.70 -2.71 2.82
N LEU A 235 3.62 -1.78 2.99
CA LEU A 235 3.80 -1.03 4.23
C LEU A 235 3.15 0.34 4.09
N LEU A 236 2.23 0.67 5.00
CA LEU A 236 1.64 1.99 5.13
C LEU A 236 2.24 2.70 6.35
N PHE A 237 2.75 3.91 6.13
CA PHE A 237 3.25 4.79 7.16
C PHE A 237 2.51 6.13 7.19
N TYR A 238 2.56 6.81 8.34
CA TYR A 238 1.94 8.11 8.57
C TYR A 238 2.84 9.07 9.32
N GLU A 239 2.90 10.32 8.86
CA GLU A 239 3.50 11.44 9.56
C GLU A 239 2.37 12.40 9.98
N PRO A 240 2.12 12.59 11.29
CA PRO A 240 0.89 13.25 11.77
C PRO A 240 0.91 14.78 11.73
N VAL A 241 2.08 15.44 11.65
CA VAL A 241 2.18 16.91 11.72
C VAL A 241 1.80 17.55 10.39
N GLU A 242 2.37 17.05 9.30
CA GLU A 242 2.10 17.47 7.92
C GLU A 242 1.00 16.60 7.29
N ARG A 243 0.55 15.55 7.99
CA ARG A 243 -0.51 14.62 7.59
C ARG A 243 -0.17 13.95 6.27
N LEU A 244 0.98 13.29 6.24
CA LEU A 244 1.51 12.60 5.08
C LEU A 244 1.31 11.09 5.24
N ALA A 245 0.77 10.44 4.23
CA ALA A 245 0.78 8.98 4.12
C ALA A 245 1.89 8.56 3.15
N LEU A 246 2.57 7.46 3.45
CA LEU A 246 3.65 6.93 2.62
C LEU A 246 3.47 5.42 2.47
N LEU A 247 3.53 4.94 1.23
CA LEU A 247 3.53 3.52 0.91
C LEU A 247 4.92 3.10 0.44
N SER A 248 5.36 1.93 0.92
CA SER A 248 6.50 1.18 0.37
C SER A 248 6.16 -0.30 0.28
N PHE A 249 6.99 -1.07 -0.41
CA PHE A 249 6.66 -2.42 -0.82
C PHE A 249 7.86 -3.35 -0.68
N ASP A 250 7.65 -4.47 0.00
CA ASP A 250 8.59 -5.59 0.07
C ASP A 250 8.17 -6.69 -0.92
N TRP A 251 9.16 -7.23 -1.64
CA TRP A 251 8.97 -8.17 -2.75
C TRP A 251 9.86 -9.42 -2.55
N SER A 252 9.40 -10.61 -2.91
CA SER A 252 10.21 -11.85 -2.90
C SER A 252 10.29 -12.58 -4.24
#